data_AF-A0A9P9WHM5-F1
#
_entry.id   AF-A0A9P9WHM5-F1
#
_cell.length_a   1.000
_cell.length_b   1.000
_cell.length_c   1.000
_cell.angle_alpha   90.00
_cell.angle_beta   90.00
_cell.angle_gamma   90.00
#
_symmetry.space_group_name_H-M   'P 1'
#
loop_
_entity.id
_entity.type
_entity.pdbx_description
1 polymer ?
#
loop_
_entity_poly.entity_id
_entity_poly.type
_entity_poly.pdbx_seq_one_letter_code
_entity_poly.pdbx_strand_id
1 'polypeptide(L)' 'MCELHPLKCTNCKRVWTAYKKLASCESQDPGVECPLSLCMWVGNPKKPTKSECDACREVREMLEEFDEDNQ' A
#
# COMPACT_ATOMS: atom_id res chain seq x y z
N MET A 1 -14.26 -1.13 9.66
CA MET A 1 -14.42 -1.13 8.18
C MET A 1 -13.07 -0.84 7.55
N CYS A 2 -12.75 -1.48 6.44
CA CYS A 2 -11.47 -1.31 5.75
C CYS A 2 -11.71 -0.83 4.31
N GLU A 3 -10.80 -0.02 3.78
CA GLU A 3 -10.74 0.33 2.37
C GLU A 3 -9.74 -0.56 1.64
N LEU A 4 -10.11 -1.00 0.44
CA LEU A 4 -9.26 -1.74 -0.48
C LEU A 4 -8.85 -0.84 -1.62
N HIS A 5 -7.54 -0.64 -1.76
CA HIS A 5 -6.95 0.22 -2.78
C HIS A 5 -6.20 -0.63 -3.80
N PRO A 6 -6.68 -0.74 -5.05
CA PRO A 6 -5.96 -1.46 -6.10
C PRO A 6 -4.78 -0.59 -6.56
N LEU A 7 -3.55 -1.05 -6.37
CA LEU A 7 -2.34 -0.30 -6.66
C LEU A 7 -1.44 -1.01 -7.69
N LYS A 8 -0.69 -0.22 -8.45
CA LYS A 8 0.32 -0.69 -9.40
C LYS A 8 1.61 0.10 -9.25
N CYS A 9 2.72 -0.62 -9.13
CA CYS A 9 4.05 -0.04 -8.95
C CYS A 9 4.44 0.74 -10.20
N THR A 10 4.88 1.98 -10.04
CA THR A 10 5.44 2.78 -11.13
C THR A 10 6.75 2.22 -11.65
N ASN A 11 7.54 1.56 -10.80
CA ASN A 11 8.87 1.06 -11.11
C ASN A 11 8.81 -0.37 -11.66
N CYS A 12 8.49 -1.36 -10.82
CA CYS A 12 8.49 -2.79 -11.20
C CYS A 12 7.17 -3.31 -11.78
N LYS A 13 6.15 -2.45 -11.90
CA LYS A 13 4.80 -2.79 -12.43
C LYS A 13 4.02 -3.84 -11.64
N ARG A 14 4.50 -4.29 -10.48
CA ARG A 14 3.77 -5.15 -9.53
C ARG A 14 2.40 -4.57 -9.21
N VAL A 15 1.38 -5.42 -9.13
CA VAL A 15 0.01 -5.04 -8.74
C VAL A 15 -0.29 -5.65 -7.38
N TRP A 16 -0.92 -4.90 -6.49
CA TRP A 16 -1.36 -5.37 -5.17
C TRP A 16 -2.61 -4.62 -4.69
N THR A 17 -3.22 -5.13 -3.64
CA THR A 17 -4.32 -4.46 -2.95
C THR A 17 -3.82 -4.00 -1.59
N ALA A 18 -3.81 -2.69 -1.37
CA ALA A 18 -3.49 -2.12 -0.06
C ALA A 18 -4.76 -2.01 0.79
N TYR A 19 -4.62 -2.38 2.06
CA TYR A 19 -5.70 -2.34 3.04
C TYR A 19 -5.49 -1.13 3.93
N LYS A 20 -6.51 -0.26 4.01
CA LYS A 20 -6.49 0.89 4.91
C LYS A 20 -7.64 0.77 5.90
N LYS A 21 -7.33 0.56 7.17
CA LYS A 21 -8.35 0.58 8.23
C LYS A 21 -8.91 1.99 8.37
N LEU A 22 -10.24 2.11 8.34
CA LEU A 22 -10.90 3.36 8.68
C LEU A 22 -10.86 3.57 10.18
N ALA A 23 -10.95 4.83 10.62
CA ALA A 23 -11.02 5.16 12.04
C ALA A 23 -12.24 4.52 12.74
N SER A 24 -13.29 4.19 11.98
CA SER A 24 -14.47 3.45 12.44
C SER A 24 -14.26 1.93 12.53
N CYS A 25 -13.04 1.42 12.31
CA CYS A 25 -12.74 0.01 12.51
C CYS A 25 -12.61 -0.29 14.00
N GLU A 26 -13.51 -1.13 14.53
CA GLU A 26 -13.50 -1.55 15.93
C GLU A 26 -12.24 -2.35 16.31
N SER A 27 -11.56 -2.97 15.33
CA SER A 27 -10.28 -3.63 15.51
C SER A 27 -9.12 -2.73 15.10
N GLN A 28 -8.36 -2.25 16.09
CA GLN A 28 -7.12 -1.51 15.90
C GLN A 28 -5.90 -2.41 15.66
N ASP A 29 -6.04 -3.74 15.80
CA ASP A 29 -4.93 -4.68 15.61
C ASP A 29 -4.52 -4.74 14.13
N PRO A 30 -3.30 -4.32 13.75
CA PRO A 30 -2.88 -4.30 12.35
C PRO A 30 -2.86 -5.69 11.68
N GLY A 31 -2.78 -6.78 12.45
CA GLY A 31 -2.78 -8.15 11.95
C GLY A 31 -4.18 -8.71 11.64
N VAL A 32 -5.24 -8.04 12.09
CA VAL A 32 -6.62 -8.50 11.87
C VAL A 32 -7.20 -7.83 10.65
N GLU A 33 -7.30 -8.57 9.55
CA GLU A 33 -8.03 -8.13 8.36
C GLU A 33 -9.53 -7.96 8.67
N CYS A 34 -10.15 -6.90 8.13
CA CYS A 34 -11.60 -6.80 8.19
C CYS A 34 -12.23 -7.95 7.39
N PRO A 35 -13.38 -8.51 7.83
CA PRO A 35 -14.19 -9.36 6.98
C PRO A 35 -14.44 -8.68 5.63
N LEU A 36 -14.37 -9.44 4.53
CA LEU A 36 -14.56 -8.87 3.18
C LEU A 36 -15.90 -8.14 3.00
N SER A 37 -16.93 -8.53 3.74
CA SER A 37 -18.23 -7.84 3.78
C SER A 37 -18.16 -6.42 4.37
N LEU A 38 -17.13 -6.12 5.15
CA LEU A 38 -16.84 -4.82 5.74
C LEU A 38 -15.66 -4.12 5.06
N CYS A 39 -15.28 -4.59 3.87
CA CYS A 39 -14.27 -3.98 3.02
C CYS A 39 -14.94 -3.25 1.86
N MET A 40 -14.51 -2.01 1.60
CA MET A 40 -14.99 -1.21 0.48
C MET A 40 -13.84 -0.92 -0.49
N TRP A 41 -14.05 -1.22 -1.77
CA TRP A 41 -13.10 -0.81 -2.81
C TRP A 41 -13.14 0.70 -3.01
N VAL A 42 -11.98 1.33 -2.91
CA VAL A 42 -11.82 2.74 -3.26
C VAL A 42 -11.26 2.83 -4.67
N GLY A 43 -12.03 3.47 -5.56
CA GLY A 43 -11.73 3.55 -6.98
C GLY A 43 -12.20 2.33 -7.78
N ASN A 44 -11.57 2.10 -8.93
CA ASN A 44 -11.96 1.02 -9.85
C ASN A 44 -11.01 -0.19 -9.69
N PRO A 45 -11.50 -1.36 -9.23
CA PRO A 45 -10.67 -2.56 -9.05
C PRO A 45 -9.95 -3.02 -10.32
N LYS A 46 -10.49 -2.73 -11.50
CA LYS A 46 -9.90 -3.08 -12.81
C LYS A 46 -8.88 -2.06 -13.30
N LYS A 47 -8.78 -0.89 -12.67
CA LYS A 47 -7.84 0.17 -13.03
C LYS A 47 -7.03 0.57 -11.79
N PRO A 48 -5.95 -0.16 -11.49
CA PRO A 48 -5.12 0.13 -10.33
C PRO A 48 -4.52 1.54 -10.40
N THR A 49 -4.52 2.23 -9.27
CA THR A 49 -3.88 3.53 -9.10
C THR A 49 -2.36 3.35 -9.08
N LYS A 50 -1.63 4.27 -9.70
CA LYS A 50 -0.16 4.24 -9.70
C LYS A 50 0.37 4.59 -8.30
N SER A 51 1.28 3.77 -7.78
CA SER A 51 1.95 3.97 -6.49
C SER A 51 3.35 3.33 -6.54
N GLU A 52 4.16 3.49 -5.50
CA GLU A 52 5.44 2.79 -5.34
C GLU A 52 5.24 1.61 -4.37
N CYS A 53 5.78 0.43 -4.69
CA CYS A 53 5.69 -0.71 -3.77
C CYS A 53 6.82 -0.69 -2.74
N ASP A 54 6.62 -1.33 -1.59
CA ASP A 54 7.58 -1.32 -0.48
C ASP A 54 9.00 -1.71 -0.90
N ALA A 55 9.17 -2.80 -1.66
CA ALA A 55 10.50 -3.21 -2.14
C ALA A 55 11.20 -2.16 -3.04
N CYS A 56 10.46 -1.42 -3.86
CA CYS A 56 11.06 -0.35 -4.67
C CYS A 56 11.35 0.89 -3.82
N ARG A 57 10.50 1.17 -2.83
CA ARG A 57 10.71 2.24 -1.86
C ARG A 57 11.96 1.98 -1.03
N GLU A 58 12.11 0.78 -0.48
CA GLU A 58 13.27 0.36 0.32
C GLU A 58 14.58 0.47 -0.47
N VAL A 59 14.59 0.03 -1.74
CA VAL A 59 15.78 0.17 -2.60
C VAL A 59 16.10 1.65 -2.85
N ARG A 60 15.10 2.49 -3.09
CA ARG A 60 15.29 3.93 -3.29
C ARG A 60 15.85 4.60 -2.02
N GLU A 61 15.24 4.32 -0.86
CA GLU A 61 15.66 4.85 0.44
C GLU A 61 17.10 4.42 0.78
N MET A 62 17.46 3.16 0.54
CA MET A 62 18.83 2.66 0.74
C MET A 62 19.86 3.37 -0.16
N LEU A 63 19.50 3.69 -1.41
CA LEU A 63 20.38 4.42 -2.32
C LEU A 63 20.53 5.89 -1.89
N GLU A 64 19.46 6.52 -1.40
CA GLU A 64 19.49 7.89 -0.87
C GLU A 64 20.39 7.98 0.37
N GLU A 65 20.27 7.05 1.32
CA GLU A 65 21.14 6.99 2.50
C GLU A 65 22.63 6.82 2.12
N PHE A 66 22.93 5.98 1.12
CA PHE A 66 24.31 5.76 0.68
C PHE A 66 24.93 6.96 -0.05
N ASP A 67 24.11 7.76 -0.73
CA ASP A 67 24.53 9.00 -1.38
C ASP A 67 24.73 10.13 -0.35
N GLU A 68 23.97 10.15 0.74
CA GLU A 68 24.13 11.11 1.85
C GLU A 68 25.40 10.84 2.68
N ASP A 69 25.76 9.58 2.94
CA ASP A 69 26.97 9.21 3.69
C ASP A 69 28.29 9.43 2.92
N ASN A 70 28.24 9.60 1.60
CA ASN A 70 29.39 9.83 0.73
C ASN A 70 29.65 11.31 0.39
N GLN A 71 28.90 12.24 0.99
CA GLN A 71 29.11 13.70 0.87
C GLN A 71 29.76 14.31 2.12
#